data_AF-A0A1Q8B6Q2-F1
#
_entry.id   AF-A0A1Q8B6Q2-F1
#
_cell.length_a   1.000
_cell.length_b   1.000
_cell.length_c   1.000
_cell.angle_alpha   90.00
_cell.angle_beta   90.00
_cell.angle_gamma   90.00
#
_symmetry.space_group_name_H-M   'P 1'
#
loop_
_entity.id
_entity.type
_entity.pdbx_description
1 polymer ?
#
loop_
_entity_poly.entity_id
_entity_poly.type
_entity_poly.pdbx_seq_one_letter_code
_entity_poly.pdbx_strand_id
1 'polypeptide(L)'
;MDEIMGIESGRSEKRLATGNAADGTKARGVTVHAEPGEGAATDEINVIGLTVEEATRRVDKFLDEAALAGKPCIRIIHGHGTGALRRGLGEFLSSHPLVERHASEAEERGGNAITVVELRS
;
A
#
# COMPACT_ATOMS: atom_id res chain seq x y z
N MET A 1 28.72 41.92 4.82
CA MET A 1 29.62 40.76 4.79
C MET A 1 29.60 40.22 6.20
N ASP A 2 28.69 39.32 6.59
CA ASP A 2 27.98 38.30 5.81
C ASP A 2 26.53 38.16 6.27
N GLU A 3 25.63 37.96 5.31
CA GLU A 3 24.27 37.47 5.51
C GLU A 3 24.35 35.96 5.78
N ILE A 4 23.75 35.49 6.89
CA ILE A 4 23.50 34.06 7.09
C ILE A 4 21.99 33.86 7.19
N MET A 5 21.45 33.47 6.04
CA MET A 5 20.13 32.92 5.78
C MET A 5 20.03 31.49 6.35
N GLY A 6 18.84 31.06 6.80
CA GLY A 6 18.47 29.63 6.68
C GLY A 6 17.69 28.96 7.81
N ILE A 7 16.36 29.08 7.72
CA ILE A 7 15.36 27.99 7.85
C ILE A 7 15.15 27.24 9.19
N GLU A 8 14.25 27.81 9.97
CA GLU A 8 13.13 27.18 10.68
C GLU A 8 12.50 25.93 10.02
N SER A 9 12.25 24.87 10.81
CA SER A 9 11.23 23.79 10.65
C SER A 9 11.34 22.85 11.86
N GLY A 10 10.46 22.82 12.85
CA GLY A 10 9.05 22.51 12.72
C GLY A 10 8.81 20.99 12.79
N ARG A 11 9.09 20.33 13.93
CA ARG A 11 8.66 18.92 14.14
C ARG A 11 7.39 18.91 14.99
N SER A 12 6.28 18.88 14.28
CA SER A 12 4.91 18.92 14.76
C SER A 12 4.54 17.66 15.56
N GLU A 13 4.12 17.85 16.81
CA GLU A 13 3.20 16.95 17.52
C GLU A 13 1.76 17.32 17.11
N LYS A 14 0.97 16.39 16.54
CA LYS A 14 -0.50 16.58 16.48
C LYS A 14 -1.31 15.29 16.27
N ARG A 15 -1.89 14.82 17.39
CA ARG A 15 -3.32 14.50 17.66
C ARG A 15 -4.21 13.76 16.63
N LEU A 16 -4.85 12.69 17.14
CA LEU A 16 -6.30 12.33 17.20
C LEU A 16 -7.22 12.44 15.96
N ALA A 17 -8.01 11.39 15.69
CA ALA A 17 -9.50 11.34 15.47
C ALA A 17 -9.94 9.91 15.06
N THR A 18 -10.89 9.21 15.70
CA THR A 18 -12.39 9.24 15.67
C THR A 18 -13.07 8.59 14.44
N GLY A 19 -13.94 7.59 14.67
CA GLY A 19 -15.31 7.52 14.08
C GLY A 19 -15.68 6.49 12.97
N ASN A 20 -16.23 5.33 13.38
CA ASN A 20 -17.28 4.42 12.85
C ASN A 20 -18.03 4.67 11.49
N ALA A 21 -18.25 3.61 10.68
CA ALA A 21 -19.57 3.04 10.28
C ALA A 21 -19.59 2.21 8.95
N ALA A 22 -20.16 0.99 9.01
CA ALA A 22 -20.91 0.22 7.98
C ALA A 22 -20.19 -0.21 6.67
N ASP A 23 -20.48 -1.27 5.91
CA ASP A 23 -21.51 -2.32 5.85
C ASP A 23 -20.92 -3.46 4.97
N GLY A 24 -21.31 -4.71 5.19
CA GLY A 24 -20.75 -5.87 4.48
C GLY A 24 -21.46 -6.22 3.15
N THR A 25 -20.89 -7.18 2.38
CA THR A 25 -21.61 -8.33 1.78
C THR A 25 -20.68 -9.23 0.94
N LYS A 26 -20.33 -10.39 1.53
CA LYS A 26 -20.37 -11.77 0.98
C LYS A 26 -19.94 -12.06 -0.49
N ALA A 27 -18.83 -12.80 -0.68
CA ALA A 27 -18.73 -13.88 -1.67
C ALA A 27 -17.55 -14.86 -1.44
N ARG A 28 -17.89 -16.08 -0.98
CA ARG A 28 -17.26 -17.40 -1.22
C ARG A 28 -15.76 -17.46 -1.61
N GLY A 29 -14.96 -17.87 -0.63
CA GLY A 29 -13.94 -18.92 -0.82
C GLY A 29 -12.50 -18.46 -1.14
N VAL A 30 -11.80 -17.94 -0.13
CA VAL A 30 -10.34 -18.13 0.05
C VAL A 30 -10.04 -17.87 1.51
N THR A 31 -9.42 -18.84 2.18
CA THR A 31 -9.05 -18.72 3.59
C THR A 31 -7.85 -17.79 3.71
N VAL A 32 -8.05 -16.59 4.23
CA VAL A 32 -6.96 -15.73 4.71
C VAL A 32 -6.92 -15.84 6.23
N HIS A 33 -5.97 -16.61 6.74
CA HIS A 33 -5.59 -16.54 8.15
C HIS A 33 -4.73 -15.27 8.31
N ALA A 34 -5.39 -14.14 8.53
CA ALA A 34 -4.76 -12.94 9.04
C ALA A 34 -5.14 -12.83 10.52
N GLU A 35 -4.21 -13.23 11.39
CA GLU A 35 -4.31 -13.00 12.83
C GLU A 35 -4.39 -11.48 13.06
N PRO A 36 -5.48 -10.94 13.65
CA PRO A 36 -5.65 -9.51 13.81
C PRO A 36 -4.78 -9.02 14.97
N GLY A 37 -3.59 -8.54 14.66
CA GLY A 37 -2.82 -7.67 15.56
C GLY A 37 -3.44 -6.27 15.55
N GLU A 38 -3.81 -5.78 16.72
CA GLU A 38 -4.44 -4.48 16.96
C GLU A 38 -3.81 -3.30 16.18
N GLY A 39 -4.63 -2.66 15.34
CA GLY A 39 -4.30 -1.37 14.71
C GLY A 39 -4.47 -1.35 13.20
N ALA A 40 -5.73 -1.26 12.74
CA ALA A 40 -6.14 -1.19 11.33
C ALA A 40 -5.73 -2.42 10.50
N ALA A 41 -6.72 -3.16 9.99
CA ALA A 41 -6.50 -4.16 8.96
C ALA A 41 -5.87 -3.47 7.74
N THR A 42 -4.54 -3.49 7.69
CA THR A 42 -3.75 -3.04 6.55
C THR A 42 -3.82 -4.16 5.54
N ASP A 43 -4.56 -3.91 4.46
CA ASP A 43 -4.75 -4.91 3.42
C ASP A 43 -3.41 -5.13 2.72
N GLU A 44 -2.88 -6.35 2.84
CA GLU A 44 -1.62 -6.74 2.22
C GLU A 44 -1.82 -7.90 1.26
N ILE A 45 -1.18 -7.80 0.10
CA ILE A 45 -1.15 -8.88 -0.89
C ILE A 45 0.27 -9.37 -1.10
N ASN A 46 0.46 -10.68 -0.93
CA ASN A 46 1.72 -11.35 -1.24
C ASN A 46 1.71 -11.89 -2.67
N VAL A 47 2.69 -11.45 -3.46
CA VAL A 47 2.91 -11.88 -4.85
C VAL A 47 4.31 -12.47 -5.05
N ILE A 48 5.01 -12.82 -3.97
CA ILE A 48 6.32 -13.48 -4.04
C ILE A 48 6.21 -14.80 -4.83
N GLY A 49 7.14 -15.01 -5.76
CA GLY A 49 7.21 -16.24 -6.56
C GLY A 49 6.25 -16.27 -7.75
N LEU A 50 5.42 -15.23 -7.93
CA LEU A 50 4.60 -15.06 -9.12
C LEU A 50 5.42 -14.40 -10.26
N THR A 51 4.96 -14.59 -11.49
CA THR A 51 5.45 -13.80 -12.63
C THR A 51 4.87 -12.38 -12.56
N VAL A 52 5.48 -11.43 -13.27
CA VAL A 52 4.99 -10.04 -13.33
C VAL A 52 3.54 -9.98 -13.79
N GLU A 53 3.16 -10.76 -14.80
CA GLU A 53 1.79 -10.80 -15.31
C GLU A 53 0.78 -11.36 -14.29
N GLU A 54 1.13 -12.46 -13.61
CA GLU A 54 0.28 -13.05 -12.55
C GLU A 54 0.13 -12.10 -11.37
N ALA A 55 1.25 -11.50 -10.92
CA ALA A 55 1.25 -10.51 -9.85
C ALA A 55 0.39 -9.31 -10.21
N THR A 56 0.51 -8.80 -11.44
CA THR A 56 -0.28 -7.66 -11.93
C THR A 56 -1.76 -7.97 -11.90
N ARG A 57 -2.20 -9.12 -12.43
CA ARG A 57 -3.62 -9.54 -12.37
C ARG A 57 -4.14 -9.65 -10.94
N ARG A 58 -3.32 -10.16 -10.03
CA ARG A 58 -3.71 -10.34 -8.64
C ARG A 58 -3.80 -9.01 -7.90
N VAL A 59 -2.85 -8.10 -8.15
CA VAL A 59 -2.84 -6.74 -7.59
C VAL A 59 -3.97 -5.89 -8.15
N ASP A 60 -4.27 -5.99 -9.45
CA ASP A 60 -5.40 -5.34 -10.10
C ASP A 60 -6.72 -5.64 -9.39
N LYS A 61 -7.04 -6.94 -9.25
CA LYS A 61 -8.23 -7.37 -8.52
C LYS A 61 -8.24 -6.87 -7.08
N PHE A 62 -7.08 -6.90 -6.43
CA PHE A 62 -6.96 -6.46 -5.04
C PHE A 62 -7.13 -4.96 -4.86
N LEU A 63 -6.67 -4.14 -5.81
CA LEU A 63 -6.92 -2.70 -5.85
C LEU A 63 -8.42 -2.42 -5.98
N ASP A 64 -9.13 -3.17 -6.81
CA ASP A 64 -10.59 -3.03 -6.98
C ASP A 64 -11.33 -3.40 -5.68
N GLU A 65 -10.98 -4.54 -5.07
CA GLU A 65 -11.56 -4.97 -3.78
C GLU A 65 -11.28 -3.94 -2.67
N ALA A 66 -10.07 -3.39 -2.61
CA ALA A 66 -9.69 -2.38 -1.63
C ALA A 66 -10.36 -1.02 -1.88
N ALA A 67 -10.49 -0.59 -3.13
CA ALA A 67 -11.21 0.62 -3.50
C ALA A 67 -12.71 0.49 -3.18
N LEU A 68 -13.31 -0.66 -3.47
CA LEU A 68 -14.72 -0.95 -3.17
C LEU A 68 -14.96 -1.04 -1.66
N ALA A 69 -13.98 -1.54 -0.89
CA ALA A 69 -14.00 -1.52 0.56
C ALA A 69 -13.66 -0.15 1.18
N GLY A 70 -13.43 0.89 0.37
CA GLY A 70 -13.12 2.24 0.85
C GLY A 70 -11.79 2.34 1.61
N LYS A 71 -10.81 1.50 1.26
CA LYS A 71 -9.51 1.50 1.93
C LYS A 71 -8.65 2.67 1.44
N PRO A 72 -8.00 3.41 2.34
CA PRO A 72 -7.14 4.52 1.95
C PRO A 72 -5.80 4.04 1.34
N CYS A 73 -5.30 2.89 1.78
CA CYS A 73 -4.02 2.36 1.30
C CYS A 73 -3.95 0.83 1.42
N ILE A 74 -3.06 0.25 0.61
CA ILE A 74 -2.75 -1.18 0.58
C ILE A 74 -1.24 -1.42 0.53
N ARG A 75 -0.82 -2.64 0.86
CA ARG A 75 0.57 -3.07 0.84
C ARG A 75 0.75 -4.23 -0.14
N ILE A 76 1.78 -4.16 -0.97
CA ILE A 76 2.11 -5.19 -1.95
C ILE A 76 3.49 -5.75 -1.63
N ILE A 77 3.53 -7.04 -1.29
CA ILE A 77 4.75 -7.75 -0.96
C ILE A 77 5.21 -8.51 -2.20
N HIS A 78 6.20 -7.96 -2.89
CA HIS A 78 6.80 -8.57 -4.08
C HIS A 78 8.20 -9.16 -3.82
N GLY A 79 8.74 -8.97 -2.61
CA GLY A 79 10.06 -9.44 -2.25
C GLY A 79 11.18 -8.60 -2.86
N HIS A 80 12.43 -8.88 -2.46
CA HIS A 80 13.61 -8.19 -2.96
C HIS A 80 14.01 -8.71 -4.36
N GLY A 81 14.12 -10.04 -4.50
CA GLY A 81 14.35 -10.75 -5.77
C GLY A 81 15.32 -10.07 -6.74
N THR A 82 15.01 -10.14 -8.03
CA THR A 82 15.69 -9.42 -9.12
C THR A 82 15.13 -8.02 -9.36
N GLY A 83 14.15 -7.59 -8.56
CA GLY A 83 13.40 -6.35 -8.78
C GLY A 83 12.47 -6.35 -9.99
N ALA A 84 12.31 -7.48 -10.69
CA ALA A 84 11.42 -7.60 -11.85
C ALA A 84 9.96 -7.30 -11.48
N LEU A 85 9.48 -7.88 -10.37
CA LEU A 85 8.14 -7.61 -9.84
C LEU A 85 7.97 -6.15 -9.42
N ARG A 86 8.95 -5.57 -8.72
CA ARG A 86 8.92 -4.15 -8.33
C ARG A 86 8.77 -3.23 -9.53
N ARG A 87 9.55 -3.47 -10.60
CA ARG A 87 9.50 -2.65 -11.81
C ARG A 87 8.17 -2.80 -12.54
N GLY A 88 7.77 -4.04 -12.82
CA GLY A 88 6.52 -4.30 -13.55
C GLY A 88 5.28 -3.81 -12.79
N LEU A 89 5.22 -4.06 -11.48
CA LEU A 89 4.13 -3.53 -10.64
C LEU A 89 4.22 -2.01 -10.51
N GLY A 90 5.41 -1.43 -10.40
CA GLY A 90 5.58 0.02 -10.37
C GLY A 90 5.04 0.71 -11.62
N GLU A 91 5.34 0.18 -12.81
CA GLU A 91 4.81 0.68 -14.08
C GLU A 91 3.30 0.52 -14.19
N PHE A 92 2.77 -0.63 -13.75
CA PHE A 92 1.34 -0.90 -13.70
C PHE A 92 0.62 0.09 -12.78
N LEU A 93 1.09 0.25 -11.54
CA LEU A 93 0.50 1.13 -10.52
C LEU A 93 0.55 2.60 -10.94
N SER A 94 1.65 3.04 -11.56
CA SER A 94 1.76 4.42 -12.08
C SER A 94 0.77 4.72 -13.20
N SER A 95 0.27 3.70 -13.90
CA SER A 95 -0.68 3.83 -15.00
C SER A 95 -2.13 3.62 -14.56
N HIS A 96 -2.36 3.20 -13.32
CA HIS A 96 -3.66 2.73 -12.86
C HIS A 96 -4.53 3.87 -12.30
N PRO A 97 -5.80 4.02 -12.73
CA PRO A 97 -6.65 5.16 -12.34
C PRO A 97 -7.07 5.17 -10.86
N LEU A 98 -7.13 4.00 -10.22
CA LEU A 98 -7.46 3.87 -8.78
C LEU A 98 -6.28 4.20 -7.86
N VAL A 99 -5.07 4.36 -8.41
CA VAL A 99 -3.88 4.67 -7.61
C VAL A 99 -3.69 6.18 -7.57
N GLU A 100 -3.64 6.73 -6.36
CA GLU A 100 -3.27 8.13 -6.17
C GLU A 100 -1.75 8.27 -6.09
N ARG A 101 -1.11 7.44 -5.26
CA ARG A 101 0.34 7.44 -5.06
C ARG A 101 0.84 6.04 -4.78
N HIS A 102 2.09 5.77 -5.11
CA HIS A 102 2.76 4.54 -4.71
C HIS A 102 4.19 4.85 -4.27
N ALA A 103 4.66 4.17 -3.22
CA ALA A 103 5.99 4.35 -2.67
C ALA A 103 6.53 3.04 -2.13
N SER A 104 7.86 2.91 -2.06
CA SER A 104 8.48 1.81 -1.32
C SER A 104 8.26 2.03 0.18
N GLU A 105 8.05 0.95 0.92
CA GLU A 105 7.86 1.01 2.38
C GLU A 105 9.15 1.47 3.08
N ALA A 106 9.01 1.95 4.32
CA ALA A 106 10.15 2.25 5.19
C ALA A 106 11.08 1.03 5.35
N GLU A 107 12.38 1.28 5.43
CA GLU A 107 13.40 0.22 5.60
C GLU A 107 13.13 -0.64 6.84
N GLU A 108 12.63 -0.02 7.92
CA GLU A 108 12.25 -0.69 9.18
C GLU A 108 11.07 -1.67 9.03
N ARG A 109 10.30 -1.56 7.95
CA ARG A 109 9.11 -2.38 7.68
C ARG A 109 9.21 -3.14 6.35
N GLY A 110 10.41 -3.55 5.96
CA GLY A 110 10.63 -4.38 4.77
C GLY A 110 11.12 -3.64 3.53
N GLY A 111 11.21 -2.31 3.59
CA GLY A 111 11.92 -1.49 2.59
C GLY A 111 11.49 -1.75 1.16
N ASN A 112 12.47 -1.94 0.29
CA ASN A 112 12.28 -2.18 -1.15
C ASN A 112 11.60 -3.52 -1.50
N ALA A 113 11.31 -4.40 -0.54
CA ALA A 113 10.56 -5.63 -0.79
C ALA A 113 9.03 -5.42 -0.77
N ILE A 114 8.60 -4.25 -0.28
CA ILE A 114 7.20 -3.90 -0.10
C ILE A 114 6.93 -2.55 -0.76
N THR A 115 5.85 -2.49 -1.52
CA THR A 115 5.33 -1.26 -2.10
C THR A 115 4.00 -0.93 -1.43
N VAL A 116 3.89 0.28 -0.90
CA VAL A 116 2.65 0.83 -0.37
C VAL A 116 1.99 1.63 -1.46
N VAL A 117 0.68 1.43 -1.62
CA VAL A 117 -0.13 2.12 -2.61
C VAL A 117 -1.25 2.84 -1.89
N GLU A 118 -1.37 4.14 -2.14
CA GLU A 118 -2.46 4.98 -1.70
C GLU A 118 -3.52 4.99 -2.80
N LEU A 119 -4.74 4.66 -2.41
CA LEU A 119 -5.87 4.56 -3.31
C LEU A 119 -6.59 5.90 -3.41
N ARG A 120 -7.10 6.20 -4.60
CA ARG A 120 -7.99 7.32 -4.82
C ARG A 120 -9.40 6.92 -4.36
N SER A 121 -9.84 7.47 -3.24
CA SER A 121 -11.21 7.35 -2.71
C SER A 121 -12.16 8.39 -3.30
#